data_AF-A0A2V8N7G3-F1
#
_entry.id   AF-A0A2V8N7G3-F1
#
_cell.length_a   1.000
_cell.length_b   1.000
_cell.length_c   1.000
_cell.angle_alpha   90.00
_cell.angle_beta   90.00
_cell.angle_gamma   90.00
#
_symmetry.space_group_name_H-M   'P 1'
#
loop_
_entity.id
_entity.type
_entity.pdbx_description
1 polymer ?
#
loop_
_entity_poly.entity_id
_entity_poly.type
_entity_poly.pdbx_seq_one_letter_code
_entity_poly.pdbx_strand_id
1 'polypeptide(L)'
;YIDADVQIGMDTVIYPSVQIYGHTVIGEDAAIHSFNRILDSKIGSRTVVFEGCVIVDSAIGEDVSIGPYAHLRMGATLGDSAKVGNFVEIKKSALGAGTKSMHLAYLGDATIGKNVNIGAGVITCNYDGVNKHPTVIEDGAFVGTDSQLIAPVRIGKDAYIAA
;
A
#
# COMPACT_ATOMS: atom_id res chain seq x y z
N TYR A 1 -19.21 7.99 -8.04
CA TYR A 1 -20.18 7.99 -6.93
C TYR A 1 -19.42 8.31 -5.67
N ILE A 2 -19.93 9.21 -4.82
CA ILE A 2 -19.27 9.67 -3.60
C ILE A 2 -20.34 9.69 -2.50
N ASP A 3 -20.11 8.98 -1.40
CA ASP A 3 -21.02 8.97 -0.24
C ASP A 3 -21.06 10.34 0.46
N ALA A 4 -22.16 10.60 1.18
CA ALA A 4 -22.42 11.90 1.82
C ALA A 4 -21.40 12.26 2.92
N ASP A 5 -20.84 11.26 3.60
CA ASP A 5 -19.90 11.45 4.72
C ASP A 5 -18.42 11.53 4.27
N VAL A 6 -18.16 11.44 2.96
CA VAL A 6 -16.81 11.55 2.40
C VAL A 6 -16.32 12.99 2.50
N GLN A 7 -15.09 13.15 3.00
CA GLN A 7 -14.42 14.45 3.09
C GLN A 7 -13.30 14.53 2.06
N ILE A 8 -13.27 15.62 1.30
CA ILE A 8 -12.27 15.86 0.24
C ILE A 8 -11.65 17.23 0.46
N GLY A 9 -10.33 17.27 0.57
CA GLY A 9 -9.56 18.50 0.74
C GLY A 9 -9.55 19.38 -0.50
N MET A 10 -9.15 20.64 -0.30
CA MET A 10 -9.04 21.64 -1.36
C MET A 10 -8.07 21.18 -2.46
N ASP A 11 -8.34 21.60 -3.70
CA ASP A 11 -7.51 21.35 -4.88
C ASP A 11 -7.33 19.86 -5.27
N THR A 12 -8.02 18.94 -4.58
CA THR A 12 -8.06 17.54 -4.97
C THR A 12 -8.88 17.32 -6.24
N VAL A 13 -8.31 16.54 -7.17
CA VAL A 13 -8.94 16.18 -8.45
C VAL A 13 -9.45 14.74 -8.39
N ILE A 14 -10.76 14.58 -8.63
CA ILE A 14 -11.41 13.27 -8.77
C ILE A 14 -11.78 13.05 -10.24
N TYR A 15 -11.21 12.02 -10.85
CA TYR A 15 -11.44 11.68 -12.25
C TYR A 15 -12.75 10.87 -12.45
N PRO A 16 -13.20 10.69 -13.71
CA PRO A 16 -14.42 9.93 -13.99
C PRO A 16 -14.41 8.50 -13.44
N SER A 17 -15.60 7.98 -13.12
CA SER A 17 -15.78 6.58 -12.70
C SER A 17 -15.08 6.19 -11.38
N VAL A 18 -14.72 7.16 -10.54
CA VAL A 18 -14.28 6.92 -9.16
C VAL A 18 -15.50 6.64 -8.26
N GLN A 19 -15.34 5.67 -7.36
CA GLN A 19 -16.32 5.32 -6.34
C GLN A 19 -15.70 5.48 -4.95
N ILE A 20 -16.28 6.35 -4.12
CA ILE A 20 -15.76 6.69 -2.78
C ILE A 20 -16.89 6.49 -1.77
N TYR A 21 -16.63 5.69 -0.74
CA TYR A 21 -17.65 5.20 0.18
C TYR A 21 -17.28 5.38 1.65
N GLY A 22 -18.30 5.34 2.51
CA GLY A 22 -18.17 5.32 3.96
C GLY A 22 -17.51 6.58 4.53
N HIS A 23 -16.68 6.42 5.55
CA HIS A 23 -16.01 7.52 6.24
C HIS A 23 -14.64 7.81 5.63
N THR A 24 -14.59 7.90 4.29
CA THR A 24 -13.34 8.16 3.57
C THR A 24 -12.95 9.63 3.66
N VAL A 25 -11.66 9.89 3.92
CA VAL A 25 -11.07 11.23 3.94
C VAL A 25 -9.95 11.30 2.93
N ILE A 26 -9.98 12.31 2.06
CA ILE A 26 -8.94 12.60 1.07
C ILE A 26 -8.38 13.99 1.36
N GLY A 27 -7.05 14.10 1.44
CA GLY A 27 -6.33 15.34 1.73
C GLY A 27 -6.43 16.38 0.61
N GLU A 28 -5.58 17.39 0.71
CA GLU A 28 -5.46 18.49 -0.25
C GLU A 28 -4.55 18.10 -1.42
N ASP A 29 -4.73 18.73 -2.58
CA ASP A 29 -3.89 18.55 -3.77
C ASP A 29 -3.72 17.08 -4.21
N ALA A 30 -4.65 16.19 -3.85
CA ALA A 30 -4.58 14.78 -4.23
C ALA A 30 -5.13 14.58 -5.66
N ALA A 31 -4.72 13.49 -6.32
CA ALA A 31 -5.28 13.11 -7.62
C ALA A 31 -5.76 11.66 -7.58
N ILE A 32 -7.07 11.47 -7.76
CA ILE A 32 -7.70 10.15 -7.77
C ILE A 32 -8.15 9.84 -9.20
N HIS A 33 -7.37 9.03 -9.91
CA HIS A 33 -7.62 8.67 -11.31
C HIS A 33 -8.83 7.75 -11.46
N SER A 34 -9.22 7.49 -12.71
CA SER A 34 -10.45 6.78 -13.02
C SER A 34 -10.49 5.34 -12.50
N PHE A 35 -11.71 4.82 -12.31
CA PHE A 35 -11.99 3.42 -11.98
C PHE A 35 -11.51 2.95 -10.60
N ASN A 36 -11.15 3.88 -9.72
CA ASN A 36 -10.82 3.57 -8.33
C ASN A 36 -12.06 3.27 -7.49
N ARG A 37 -11.94 2.30 -6.58
CA ARG A 37 -12.90 2.07 -5.48
C ARG A 37 -12.21 2.29 -4.15
N ILE A 38 -12.71 3.25 -3.36
CA ILE A 38 -12.15 3.63 -2.07
C ILE A 38 -13.26 3.51 -1.01
N LEU A 39 -13.01 2.81 0.09
CA LEU A 39 -13.97 2.59 1.17
C LEU A 39 -13.29 2.72 2.54
N ASP A 40 -13.89 3.50 3.44
CA ASP A 40 -13.45 3.68 4.84
C ASP A 40 -11.92 3.88 4.96
N SER A 41 -11.37 4.78 4.16
CA SER A 41 -9.92 4.97 4.05
C SER A 41 -9.50 6.43 4.23
N LYS A 42 -8.26 6.64 4.68
CA LYS A 42 -7.63 7.96 4.73
C LYS A 42 -6.56 8.06 3.65
N ILE A 43 -6.63 9.08 2.81
CA ILE A 43 -5.65 9.39 1.78
C ILE A 43 -5.03 10.76 2.11
N GLY A 44 -3.73 10.81 2.35
CA GLY A 44 -3.01 12.05 2.65
C GLY A 44 -2.91 13.01 1.47
N SER A 45 -2.53 14.25 1.75
CA SER A 45 -2.38 15.31 0.76
C SER A 45 -1.30 14.97 -0.28
N ARG A 46 -1.45 15.52 -1.50
CA ARG A 46 -0.51 15.34 -2.63
C ARG A 46 -0.29 13.89 -3.05
N THR A 47 -1.17 12.98 -2.61
CA THR A 47 -1.14 11.57 -2.98
C THR A 47 -1.84 11.37 -4.33
N VAL A 48 -1.23 10.54 -5.17
CA VAL A 48 -1.77 10.15 -6.47
C VAL A 48 -2.19 8.68 -6.43
N VAL A 49 -3.45 8.42 -6.71
CA VAL A 49 -3.99 7.07 -6.91
C VAL A 49 -4.29 6.89 -8.39
N PHE A 50 -3.47 6.08 -9.05
CA PHE A 50 -3.62 5.71 -10.46
C PHE A 50 -4.82 4.77 -10.67
N GLU A 51 -5.08 4.43 -11.92
CA GLU A 51 -6.33 3.80 -12.35
C GLU A 51 -6.58 2.43 -11.71
N GLY A 52 -7.85 2.13 -11.44
CA GLY A 52 -8.29 0.76 -11.16
C GLY A 52 -7.79 0.18 -9.84
N CYS A 53 -7.39 1.01 -8.86
CA CYS A 53 -7.04 0.53 -7.54
C CYS A 53 -8.29 0.25 -6.68
N VAL A 54 -8.13 -0.69 -5.74
CA VAL A 54 -9.11 -0.97 -4.71
C VAL A 54 -8.47 -0.69 -3.35
N ILE A 55 -9.00 0.28 -2.62
CA ILE A 55 -8.47 0.72 -1.33
C ILE A 55 -9.59 0.63 -0.31
N VAL A 56 -9.44 -0.25 0.68
CA VAL A 56 -10.47 -0.53 1.68
C VAL A 56 -9.83 -0.53 3.06
N ASP A 57 -10.42 0.16 4.04
CA ASP A 57 -9.94 0.13 5.43
C ASP A 57 -8.41 0.34 5.50
N SER A 58 -7.94 1.48 4.97
CA SER A 58 -6.51 1.75 4.79
C SER A 58 -6.15 3.20 5.13
N ALA A 59 -4.93 3.42 5.62
CA ALA A 59 -4.42 4.77 5.92
C ALA A 59 -3.15 5.04 5.10
N ILE A 60 -3.22 6.04 4.24
CA ILE A 60 -2.18 6.44 3.31
C ILE A 60 -1.65 7.80 3.74
N GLY A 61 -0.33 7.92 3.85
CA GLY A 61 0.38 9.15 4.13
C GLY A 61 0.32 10.16 2.99
N GLU A 62 1.17 11.18 3.09
CA GLU A 62 1.27 12.26 2.12
C GLU A 62 2.30 11.94 1.03
N ASP A 63 2.14 12.55 -0.14
CA ASP A 63 3.08 12.41 -1.28
C ASP A 63 3.25 10.94 -1.75
N VAL A 64 2.24 10.09 -1.53
CA VAL A 64 2.27 8.66 -1.90
C VAL A 64 1.84 8.49 -3.36
N SER A 65 2.36 7.47 -4.03
CA SER A 65 1.87 7.03 -5.35
C SER A 65 1.36 5.58 -5.28
N ILE A 66 0.11 5.35 -5.67
CA ILE A 66 -0.54 4.03 -5.62
C ILE A 66 -1.04 3.61 -7.01
N GLY A 67 -0.67 2.42 -7.44
CA GLY A 67 -1.19 1.76 -8.64
C GLY A 67 -0.41 2.04 -9.93
N PRO A 68 -1.04 1.79 -11.09
CA PRO A 68 -2.43 1.36 -11.27
C PRO A 68 -2.69 -0.07 -10.78
N TYR A 69 -3.93 -0.47 -10.55
CA TYR A 69 -4.31 -1.85 -10.18
C TYR A 69 -3.68 -2.38 -8.88
N ALA A 70 -3.46 -1.51 -7.90
CA ALA A 70 -3.08 -1.93 -6.54
C ALA A 70 -4.31 -2.31 -5.71
N HIS A 71 -4.13 -3.21 -4.74
CA HIS A 71 -5.19 -3.62 -3.82
C HIS A 71 -4.73 -3.49 -2.36
N LEU A 72 -5.28 -2.52 -1.64
CA LEU A 72 -4.97 -2.25 -0.24
C LEU A 72 -6.18 -2.59 0.63
N ARG A 73 -5.98 -3.39 1.68
CA ARG A 73 -7.09 -3.86 2.51
C ARG A 73 -6.73 -4.22 3.95
N MET A 74 -7.75 -4.30 4.80
CA MET A 74 -7.70 -4.84 6.16
C MET A 74 -6.65 -4.13 7.05
N GLY A 75 -6.69 -2.81 7.10
CA GLY A 75 -5.75 -1.99 7.87
C GLY A 75 -4.39 -1.81 7.20
N ALA A 76 -4.31 -1.76 5.88
CA ALA A 76 -3.06 -1.46 5.19
C ALA A 76 -2.63 -0.01 5.49
N THR A 77 -1.36 0.20 5.84
CA THR A 77 -0.83 1.53 6.13
C THR A 77 0.40 1.83 5.28
N LEU A 78 0.41 3.01 4.63
CA LEU A 78 1.53 3.50 3.84
C LEU A 78 2.04 4.80 4.46
N GLY A 79 3.33 4.86 4.79
CA GLY A 79 3.98 6.09 5.23
C GLY A 79 4.19 7.08 4.08
N ASP A 80 4.57 8.30 4.44
CA ASP A 80 4.75 9.39 3.47
C ASP A 80 5.76 9.02 2.38
N SER A 81 5.53 9.49 1.15
CA SER A 81 6.38 9.22 -0.01
C SER A 81 6.57 7.73 -0.36
N ALA A 82 5.79 6.82 0.23
CA ALA A 82 5.77 5.42 -0.18
C ALA A 82 5.29 5.28 -1.63
N LYS A 83 5.70 4.20 -2.30
CA LYS A 83 5.30 3.92 -3.68
C LYS A 83 4.82 2.48 -3.80
N VAL A 84 3.56 2.33 -4.18
CA VAL A 84 2.94 1.05 -4.49
C VAL A 84 2.58 1.06 -5.96
N GLY A 85 3.15 0.16 -6.75
CA GLY A 85 2.90 0.10 -8.18
C GLY A 85 1.86 -0.95 -8.55
N ASN A 86 1.99 -1.50 -9.76
CA ASN A 86 0.95 -2.32 -10.35
C ASN A 86 0.93 -3.76 -9.86
N PHE A 87 -0.29 -4.28 -9.67
CA PHE A 87 -0.56 -5.65 -9.22
C PHE A 87 0.11 -5.97 -7.87
N VAL A 88 0.13 -5.00 -6.97
CA VAL A 88 0.58 -5.17 -5.60
C VAL A 88 -0.63 -5.28 -4.68
N GLU A 89 -0.69 -6.34 -3.88
CA GLU A 89 -1.66 -6.52 -2.81
C GLU A 89 -1.00 -6.30 -1.44
N ILE A 90 -1.57 -5.40 -0.63
CA ILE A 90 -1.13 -5.14 0.73
C ILE A 90 -2.31 -5.38 1.67
N LYS A 91 -2.12 -6.29 2.62
CA LYS A 91 -3.19 -6.75 3.51
C LYS A 91 -2.70 -6.81 4.94
N LYS A 92 -3.31 -6.02 5.83
CA LYS A 92 -2.94 -6.01 7.27
C LYS A 92 -1.42 -5.84 7.45
N SER A 93 -0.88 -4.88 6.71
CA SER A 93 0.56 -4.64 6.64
C SER A 93 0.85 -3.14 6.67
N ALA A 94 2.03 -2.79 7.17
CA ALA A 94 2.53 -1.42 7.25
C ALA A 94 3.79 -1.26 6.42
N LEU A 95 3.84 -0.24 5.56
CA LEU A 95 5.03 0.18 4.82
C LEU A 95 5.46 1.55 5.35
N GLY A 96 6.70 1.67 5.81
CA GLY A 96 7.27 2.93 6.26
C GLY A 96 7.46 3.95 5.13
N ALA A 97 7.77 5.18 5.52
CA ALA A 97 8.00 6.27 4.58
C ALA A 97 9.09 5.95 3.55
N GLY A 98 8.89 6.38 2.31
CA GLY A 98 9.83 6.19 1.20
C GLY A 98 9.98 4.74 0.69
N THR A 99 9.30 3.77 1.32
CA THR A 99 9.36 2.35 0.92
C THR A 99 8.64 2.12 -0.40
N LYS A 100 9.19 1.21 -1.21
CA LYS A 100 8.70 0.92 -2.57
C LYS A 100 8.35 -0.56 -2.70
N SER A 101 7.17 -0.83 -3.25
CA SER A 101 6.78 -2.14 -3.78
C SER A 101 6.07 -1.89 -5.11
N MET A 102 6.80 -2.04 -6.21
CA MET A 102 6.34 -1.50 -7.49
C MET A 102 5.60 -2.50 -8.37
N HIS A 103 5.82 -3.80 -8.19
CA HIS A 103 5.32 -4.79 -9.15
C HIS A 103 4.98 -6.11 -8.47
N LEU A 104 3.82 -6.68 -8.81
CA LEU A 104 3.52 -8.12 -8.66
C LEU A 104 3.87 -8.72 -7.28
N ALA A 105 3.53 -8.03 -6.19
CA ALA A 105 3.91 -8.44 -4.84
C ALA A 105 2.69 -8.68 -3.95
N TYR A 106 2.80 -9.62 -3.02
CA TYR A 106 1.81 -9.82 -1.94
C TYR A 106 2.48 -9.61 -0.59
N LEU A 107 1.98 -8.63 0.16
CA LEU A 107 2.48 -8.22 1.46
C LEU A 107 1.37 -8.35 2.51
N GLY A 108 1.28 -9.53 3.12
CA GLY A 108 0.30 -9.90 4.12
C GLY A 108 0.89 -10.05 5.52
N ASP A 109 0.25 -9.46 6.53
CA ASP A 109 0.67 -9.54 7.94
C ASP A 109 2.15 -9.08 8.15
N ALA A 110 2.56 -8.01 7.46
CA ALA A 110 3.95 -7.54 7.43
C ALA A 110 4.14 -6.16 8.07
N THR A 111 5.26 -5.97 8.77
CA THR A 111 5.77 -4.65 9.20
C THR A 111 7.04 -4.35 8.43
N ILE A 112 6.98 -3.37 7.53
CA ILE A 112 8.06 -2.99 6.63
C ILE A 112 8.51 -1.58 6.99
N GLY A 113 9.80 -1.43 7.25
CA GLY A 113 10.43 -0.18 7.67
C GLY A 113 10.43 0.90 6.59
N LYS A 114 11.23 1.94 6.83
CA LYS A 114 11.42 3.08 5.94
C LYS A 114 12.45 2.77 4.86
N ASN A 115 12.28 3.38 3.69
CA ASN A 115 13.23 3.29 2.57
C ASN A 115 13.59 1.85 2.18
N VAL A 116 12.65 0.91 2.37
CA VAL A 116 12.82 -0.49 1.94
C VAL A 116 12.49 -0.60 0.45
N ASN A 117 13.23 -1.44 -0.27
CA ASN A 117 12.90 -1.79 -1.64
C ASN A 117 12.41 -3.24 -1.71
N ILE A 118 11.14 -3.43 -2.05
CA ILE A 118 10.52 -4.72 -2.31
C ILE A 118 10.57 -5.00 -3.82
N GLY A 119 11.34 -6.02 -4.20
CA GLY A 119 11.46 -6.49 -5.57
C GLY A 119 10.12 -7.00 -6.14
N ALA A 120 10.09 -7.13 -7.47
CA ALA A 120 8.92 -7.70 -8.14
C ALA A 120 8.73 -9.17 -7.73
N GLY A 121 7.50 -9.67 -7.62
CA GLY A 121 7.28 -11.08 -7.30
C GLY A 121 7.51 -11.46 -5.84
N VAL A 122 7.86 -10.52 -4.95
CA VAL A 122 8.06 -10.82 -3.53
C VAL A 122 6.74 -11.20 -2.88
N ILE A 123 6.77 -12.32 -2.14
CA ILE A 123 5.62 -12.85 -1.41
C ILE A 123 5.98 -13.03 0.05
N THR A 124 5.16 -12.49 0.95
CA THR A 124 5.17 -12.91 2.36
C THR A 124 4.33 -14.18 2.51
N CYS A 125 4.96 -15.33 2.74
CA CYS A 125 4.26 -16.58 2.98
C CYS A 125 3.73 -16.58 4.43
N ASN A 126 2.60 -15.91 4.64
CA ASN A 126 2.07 -15.55 5.95
C ASN A 126 1.09 -16.57 6.53
N TYR A 127 0.78 -17.68 5.86
CA TYR A 127 -0.21 -18.68 6.30
C TYR A 127 0.32 -20.10 6.13
N ASP A 128 0.29 -20.90 7.19
CA ASP A 128 0.82 -22.28 7.21
C ASP A 128 -0.23 -23.37 6.93
N GLY A 129 -1.47 -22.98 6.65
CA GLY A 129 -2.62 -23.88 6.53
C GLY A 129 -3.56 -23.84 7.74
N VAL A 130 -3.14 -23.23 8.87
CA VAL A 130 -3.90 -23.10 10.12
C VAL A 130 -3.81 -21.69 10.69
N ASN A 131 -2.61 -21.19 10.90
CA ASN A 131 -2.31 -19.92 11.55
C ASN A 131 -1.64 -18.94 10.60
N LYS A 132 -1.76 -17.65 10.94
CA LYS A 132 -1.02 -16.58 10.26
C LYS A 132 0.17 -16.14 11.08
N HIS A 133 1.26 -15.82 10.40
CA HIS A 133 2.54 -15.46 11.00
C HIS A 133 3.04 -14.11 10.48
N PRO A 134 3.69 -13.29 11.33
CA PRO A 134 4.16 -11.96 10.94
C PRO A 134 5.49 -11.99 10.19
N THR A 135 5.66 -11.09 9.23
CA THR A 135 6.95 -10.78 8.60
C THR A 135 7.42 -9.39 9.03
N VAL A 136 8.70 -9.25 9.40
CA VAL A 136 9.31 -7.95 9.71
C VAL A 136 10.45 -7.68 8.75
N ILE A 137 10.47 -6.50 8.13
CA ILE A 137 11.55 -6.02 7.28
C ILE A 137 11.95 -4.66 7.80
N GLU A 138 13.19 -4.52 8.26
CA GLU A 138 13.68 -3.28 8.88
C GLU A 138 14.15 -2.25 7.84
N ASP A 139 14.42 -1.03 8.31
CA ASP A 139 14.75 0.12 7.48
C ASP A 139 15.90 -0.15 6.50
N GLY A 140 15.80 0.41 5.30
CA GLY A 140 16.87 0.37 4.29
C GLY A 140 17.12 -1.01 3.66
N ALA A 141 16.39 -2.05 4.06
CA ALA A 141 16.55 -3.37 3.47
C ALA A 141 16.18 -3.40 1.98
N PHE A 142 16.84 -4.29 1.24
CA PHE A 142 16.53 -4.61 -0.14
C PHE A 142 16.12 -6.07 -0.25
N VAL A 143 14.91 -6.33 -0.74
CA VAL A 143 14.42 -7.67 -1.01
C VAL A 143 14.43 -7.92 -2.51
N GLY A 144 15.26 -8.87 -2.95
CA GLY A 144 15.39 -9.26 -4.34
C GLY A 144 14.08 -9.76 -4.95
N THR A 145 14.00 -9.63 -6.27
CA THR A 145 12.88 -10.14 -7.08
C THR A 145 12.61 -11.62 -6.76
N ASP A 146 11.34 -12.01 -6.78
CA ASP A 146 10.85 -13.39 -6.60
C ASP A 146 11.17 -14.06 -5.24
N SER A 147 11.62 -13.28 -4.26
CA SER A 147 11.88 -13.79 -2.91
C SER A 147 10.60 -14.23 -2.19
N GLN A 148 10.64 -15.43 -1.60
CA GLN A 148 9.58 -15.97 -0.75
C GLN A 148 9.97 -15.82 0.73
N LEU A 149 9.29 -14.92 1.45
CA LEU A 149 9.57 -14.64 2.86
C LEU A 149 8.68 -15.52 3.76
N ILE A 150 9.21 -16.68 4.16
CA ILE A 150 8.50 -17.66 4.98
C ILE A 150 8.35 -17.14 6.41
N ALA A 151 7.14 -16.73 6.79
CA ALA A 151 6.85 -16.20 8.11
C ALA A 151 6.75 -17.33 9.18
N PRO A 152 7.10 -17.07 10.45
CA PRO A 152 7.61 -15.81 10.98
C PRO A 152 9.08 -15.56 10.63
N VAL A 153 9.40 -14.38 10.07
CA VAL A 153 10.76 -14.02 9.68
C VAL A 153 11.03 -12.53 9.90
N ARG A 154 12.28 -12.21 10.23
CA ARG A 154 12.78 -10.84 10.36
C ARG A 154 13.98 -10.63 9.43
N ILE A 155 13.90 -9.62 8.58
CA ILE A 155 14.99 -9.12 7.75
C ILE A 155 15.55 -7.86 8.43
N GLY A 156 16.84 -7.91 8.76
CA GLY A 156 17.51 -6.85 9.51
C GLY A 156 17.71 -5.57 8.71
N LYS A 157 17.97 -4.49 9.43
CA LYS A 157 18.26 -3.17 8.85
C LYS A 157 19.38 -3.24 7.81
N ASP A 158 19.19 -2.55 6.68
CA ASP A 158 20.14 -2.46 5.55
C ASP A 158 20.54 -3.83 4.95
N ALA A 159 19.82 -4.91 5.29
CA ALA A 159 20.10 -6.24 4.76
C ALA A 159 19.73 -6.32 3.28
N TYR A 160 20.41 -7.23 2.57
CA TYR A 160 20.17 -7.51 1.17
C TYR A 160 19.79 -8.98 0.98
N ILE A 161 18.61 -9.23 0.43
CA ILE A 161 18.17 -10.55 -0.01
C ILE A 161 18.38 -10.62 -1.52
N ALA A 162 19.10 -11.64 -1.99
CA ALA A 162 19.30 -11.86 -3.42
C ALA A 162 17.98 -12.21 -4.12
N ALA A 163 17.93 -11.98 -5.43
CA ALA A 163 16.91 -12.56 -6.30
C ALA A 163 17.20 -14.04 -6.54
#